data_AF-A0A127MC51-F1
#
_entry.id   AF-A0A127MC51-F1
#
_cell.length_a   1.000
_cell.length_b   1.000
_cell.length_c   1.000
_cell.angle_alpha   90.00
_cell.angle_beta   90.00
_cell.angle_gamma   90.00
#
_symmetry.space_group_name_H-M   'P 1'
#
loop_
_entity.id
_entity.type
_entity.pdbx_description
1 polymer ?
#
loop_
_entity_poly.entity_id
_entity_poly.type
_entity_poly.pdbx_seq_one_letter_code
_entity_poly.pdbx_strand_id
1 'polypeptide(L)' 'MATEIRIPKLGFSMESGILAEWLVEDGADVTAGQEIYALENEKSTQEVESPASGKLKIIIQADGEEYPVGELIGTIE' A
#
# COMPACT_ATOMS: atom_id res chain seq x y z
N MET A 1 16.54 6.57 -5.90
CA MET A 1 15.30 7.35 -6.10
C MET A 1 14.25 6.56 -5.34
N ALA A 2 13.67 7.12 -4.28
CA ALA A 2 12.66 6.41 -3.52
C ALA A 2 11.34 6.37 -4.32
N THR A 3 10.74 5.20 -4.44
CA THR A 3 9.42 5.01 -5.04
C THR A 3 8.37 5.21 -3.96
N GLU A 4 7.52 6.21 -4.10
CA GLU A 4 6.45 6.48 -3.14
C GLU A 4 5.33 5.43 -3.25
N ILE A 5 4.98 4.84 -2.12
CA ILE A 5 3.83 3.94 -2.00
C ILE A 5 2.65 4.76 -1.52
N ARG A 6 1.66 4.85 -2.38
CA ARG A 6 0.43 5.57 -2.12
C ARG A 6 -0.76 4.64 -2.29
N ILE A 7 -1.88 4.98 -1.65
CA ILE A 7 -3.15 4.26 -1.84
C ILE A 7 -3.54 4.32 -3.32
N PRO A 8 -3.59 3.18 -4.03
CA PRO A 8 -3.95 3.15 -5.44
C PRO A 8 -5.44 3.36 -5.61
N LYS A 9 -5.81 3.88 -6.78
CA LYS A 9 -7.20 4.00 -7.18
C LYS A 9 -7.67 2.67 -7.79
N LEU A 10 -8.19 1.75 -6.98
CA LEU A 10 -8.67 0.43 -7.46
C LEU A 10 -10.04 0.46 -8.16
N GLY A 11 -10.72 1.61 -8.15
CA GLY A 11 -12.01 1.77 -8.82
C GLY A 11 -12.22 3.20 -9.33
N PHE A 12 -12.96 3.35 -10.42
CA PHE A 12 -13.27 4.67 -11.02
C PHE A 12 -13.92 5.65 -10.01
N SER A 13 -14.71 5.13 -9.07
CA SER A 13 -15.35 5.88 -7.97
C SER A 13 -14.70 5.66 -6.60
N MET A 14 -13.52 5.04 -6.53
CA MET A 14 -12.82 4.89 -5.25
C MET A 14 -12.17 6.23 -4.88
N GLU A 15 -12.58 6.78 -3.73
CA GLU A 15 -12.06 8.03 -3.16
C GLU A 15 -11.16 7.77 -1.94
N SER A 16 -11.42 6.69 -1.21
CA SER A 16 -10.67 6.23 -0.05
C SER A 16 -10.60 4.69 0.01
N GLY A 17 -9.66 4.17 0.80
CA GLY A 17 -9.49 2.75 1.07
C GLY A 17 -8.91 2.52 2.45
N ILE A 18 -9.27 1.41 3.08
CA ILE A 18 -8.81 1.00 4.39
C ILE A 18 -7.56 0.14 4.22
N LEU A 19 -6.48 0.49 4.92
CA LEU A 19 -5.29 -0.33 4.94
C LEU A 19 -5.51 -1.50 5.90
N ALA A 20 -5.84 -2.68 5.36
CA ALA A 20 -6.23 -3.84 6.15
C ALA A 20 -5.03 -4.43 6.91
N GLU A 21 -3.97 -4.77 6.19
CA GLU A 21 -2.73 -5.28 6.77
C GLU A 21 -1.53 -5.11 5.82
N TRP A 22 -0.33 -5.03 6.40
CA TRP A 22 0.92 -5.14 5.64
C TRP A 22 1.33 -6.62 5.56
N LEU A 23 1.61 -7.09 4.35
CA LEU A 23 2.08 -8.46 4.09
C LEU A 23 3.59 -8.61 4.27
N VAL A 24 4.28 -7.48 4.41
CA VAL A 24 5.73 -7.38 4.59
C VAL A 24 6.04 -6.44 5.75
N GLU A 25 7.18 -6.67 6.41
CA GLU A 25 7.62 -5.86 7.55
C GLU A 25 8.28 -4.55 7.10
N ASP A 26 8.37 -3.58 8.01
CA ASP A 26 9.12 -2.36 7.75
C ASP A 26 10.62 -2.68 7.57
N GLY A 27 11.23 -2.12 6.53
CA GLY A 27 12.62 -2.39 6.17
C GLY A 27 12.84 -3.69 5.40
N ALA A 28 11.78 -4.46 5.11
CA ALA A 28 11.87 -5.67 4.31
C ALA A 28 12.24 -5.38 2.84
N ASP A 29 13.02 -6.28 2.24
CA ASP A 29 13.34 -6.23 0.82
C ASP A 29 12.16 -6.79 0.01
N VAL A 30 11.58 -5.95 -0.85
CA VAL A 30 10.44 -6.25 -1.71
C VAL A 30 10.86 -6.16 -3.18
N THR A 31 10.19 -6.92 -4.04
CA THR A 31 10.41 -6.90 -5.50
C THR A 31 9.22 -6.28 -6.22
N ALA A 32 9.46 -5.65 -7.36
CA ALA A 32 8.39 -5.14 -8.22
C ALA A 32 7.44 -6.30 -8.60
N GLY A 33 6.15 -6.12 -8.37
CA GLY A 33 5.12 -7.16 -8.52
C GLY A 33 4.93 -8.07 -7.30
N GLN A 34 5.65 -7.87 -6.21
CA GLN A 34 5.41 -8.58 -4.95
C GLN A 34 4.31 -7.90 -4.16
N GLU A 35 3.38 -8.67 -3.61
CA GLU A 35 2.32 -8.16 -2.73
C GLU A 35 2.94 -7.58 -1.45
N ILE A 36 2.59 -6.33 -1.14
CA ILE A 36 3.17 -5.59 -0.01
C ILE A 36 2.13 -5.30 1.08
N TYR A 37 0.88 -5.07 0.71
CA TYR A 37 -0.20 -4.85 1.67
C TYR A 37 -1.55 -5.18 1.05
N ALA A 38 -2.53 -5.46 1.92
CA ALA A 38 -3.91 -5.64 1.55
C ALA A 38 -4.69 -4.33 1.79
N LEU A 39 -5.38 -3.87 0.75
CA LEU A 39 -6.27 -2.71 0.81
C LEU A 39 -7.72 -3.18 0.78
N GLU A 40 -8.45 -2.87 1.83
CA GLU A 40 -9.89 -3.12 1.91
C GLU A 40 -10.67 -1.90 1.43
N ASN A 41 -11.70 -2.15 0.61
CA ASN A 41 -12.69 -1.14 0.25
C ASN A 41 -14.09 -1.64 0.60
N GLU A 42 -15.08 -0.77 0.45
CA GLU A 42 -16.49 -1.02 0.81
C GLU A 42 -17.11 -2.29 0.16
N LYS A 43 -16.47 -2.84 -0.88
CA LYS A 43 -16.96 -4.01 -1.62
C LYS A 43 -16.05 -5.23 -1.55
N SER A 44 -14.74 -5.05 -1.40
CA SER A 44 -13.76 -6.14 -1.47
C SER A 44 -12.38 -5.72 -0.94
N THR A 45 -11.63 -6.70 -0.47
CA THR A 45 -10.19 -6.59 -0.19
C THR A 45 -9.39 -6.90 -1.45
N GLN A 46 -8.39 -6.08 -1.74
CA GLN A 46 -7.48 -6.23 -2.88
C GLN A 46 -6.04 -6.06 -2.41
N GLU A 47 -5.19 -6.98 -2.84
CA GLU A 47 -3.76 -6.94 -2.54
C GLU A 47 -3.05 -5.99 -3.50
N VAL A 48 -2.21 -5.11 -2.96
CA VAL A 48 -1.46 -4.15 -3.73
C VAL A 48 -0.03 -4.64 -3.90
N GLU A 49 0.37 -4.71 -5.16
CA GLU A 49 1.70 -5.11 -5.58
C GLU A 49 2.68 -3.93 -5.46
N SER A 50 3.93 -4.25 -5.19
CA SER A 50 4.99 -3.26 -5.17
C SER A 50 5.25 -2.71 -6.58
N PRO A 51 5.26 -1.38 -6.77
CA PRO A 51 5.62 -0.76 -8.05
C PRO A 51 7.11 -0.85 -8.39
N ALA A 52 7.98 -1.13 -7.41
CA ALA A 52 9.44 -1.17 -7.60
C ALA A 52 10.11 -2.19 -6.67
N SER A 53 11.30 -2.66 -7.03
CA SER A 53 12.13 -3.49 -6.16
C SER A 53 13.00 -2.60 -5.27
N GLY A 54 13.09 -2.90 -3.98
CA GLY A 54 13.89 -2.16 -3.01
C GLY A 54 13.51 -2.49 -1.57
N LYS A 55 13.93 -1.67 -0.61
CA LYS A 55 13.52 -1.78 0.79
C LYS A 55 12.22 -1.02 1.00
N LEU A 56 11.19 -1.72 1.43
CA LEU A 56 9.96 -1.08 1.86
C LEU A 56 10.19 -0.34 3.17
N LYS A 57 9.73 0.90 3.24
CA LYS A 57 9.67 1.70 4.45
C LYS A 57 8.22 2.08 4.70
N ILE A 58 7.67 1.52 5.76
CA ILE A 58 6.30 1.79 6.19
C ILE A 58 6.30 3.12 6.95
N ILE A 59 5.49 4.07 6.50
CA ILE A 59 5.28 5.37 7.18
C ILE A 59 3.98 5.32 7.98
N ILE A 60 2.97 4.65 7.43
CA ILE A 60 1.63 4.51 7.99
C ILE A 60 1.37 3.04 8.29
N GLN A 61 1.01 2.73 9.54
CA GLN A 61 0.68 1.36 9.92
C GLN A 61 -0.75 0.98 9.53
N ALA A 62 -0.97 -0.32 9.31
CA ALA A 62 -2.29 -0.88 9.07
C ALA A 62 -3.05 -1.01 10.40
N ASP A 63 -3.62 0.09 10.88
CA ASP A 63 -4.47 0.13 12.09
C ASP A 63 -5.96 -0.09 11.76
N GLY A 64 -6.28 -0.37 10.50
CA GLY A 64 -7.67 -0.38 10.01
C GLY A 64 -8.26 1.01 9.79
N GLU A 65 -7.40 2.04 9.69
CA GLU A 65 -7.81 3.40 9.32
C GLU A 65 -8.09 3.52 7.81
N GLU A 66 -9.02 4.41 7.49
CA GLU A 66 -9.38 4.74 6.11
C GLU A 66 -8.51 5.91 5.60
N TYR A 67 -7.84 5.70 4.48
CA TYR A 67 -6.95 6.66 3.85
C TYR A 67 -7.49 7.11 2.49
N PRO A 68 -7.35 8.39 2.13
CA PRO A 68 -7.75 8.87 0.82
C PRO A 68 -6.84 8.32 -0.28
N VAL A 69 -7.38 8.15 -1.48
CA VAL A 69 -6.61 7.74 -2.66
C VAL A 69 -5.50 8.76 -2.94
N GLY A 70 -4.28 8.25 -3.12
CA GLY A 70 -3.07 9.08 -3.28
C GLY A 70 -2.38 9.47 -1.99
N GLU A 71 -2.91 9.07 -0.82
CA GLU A 71 -2.22 9.25 0.47
C GLU A 71 -0.91 8.45 0.51
N LEU A 72 0.14 9.05 1.06
CA LEU A 72 1.46 8.42 1.16
C LEU A 72 1.50 7.52 2.39
N ILE A 73 1.52 6.20 2.17
CA ILE A 73 1.58 5.20 3.24
C ILE A 73 2.99 4.64 3.47
N GLY A 74 3.87 4.79 2.48
CA GLY A 74 5.24 4.27 2.56
C GLY A 74 6.11 4.71 1.41
N THR A 75 7.37 4.28 1.42
CA THR A 75 8.33 4.50 0.33
C THR A 75 9.20 3.26 0.13
N ILE A 76 9.64 2.99 -1.09
CA ILE A 76 10.56 1.91 -1.42
C ILE A 76 11.88 2.51 -1.87
N GLU A 77 12.98 2.17 -1.22
CA GLU A 77 14.34 2.67 -1.54
C GLU A 77 15.27 1.62 -2.12
#